data_AF-A0AAV3QHA1-F1
#
_entry.id   AF-A0AAV3QHA1-F1
#
_cell.length_a   1.000
_cell.length_b   1.000
_cell.length_c   1.000
_cell.angle_alpha   90.00
_cell.angle_beta   90.00
_cell.angle_gamma   90.00
#
_symmetry.space_group_name_H-M   'P 1'
#
loop_
_entity.id
_entity.type
_entity.pdbx_description
1 polymer ?
#
loop_
_entity_poly.entity_id
_entity_poly.type
_entity_poly.pdbx_seq_one_letter_code
_entity_poly.pdbx_strand_id
1 'polypeptide(L)'
;MASIAKKATPPGTDDVTIGRREAAATTEDWSGEESKPKKGSVISLIRPENATKSTTKGIQYMPRAQTRHPLDPLSAAEIVVAIATVRAAGATPEVRDSMRFVEVVLLEPDKQVVALADAYFFPPFQPSLLPRTRGGSMIPRDLPPRLARLVVYNKKSNETSVWIVQLSEVHAATRGGHHRGKVISSKVIPDVQPPMDAVEYAECEAVVKEYPPFVDAMKKRGIEDMDLVMVDAWCVGYYGERDAPSRRLAKPLIFCRTESDCPMENGYARPVDGIHVLVDMQNMVLIEFEDRKLVPLPPADPLRNYTPGETRGGVDRSDVKPLQISQPEGPSFRVNGRYVEWQKWNFRIGFTPREGLVIHSVAYVDGSRGRRPIAHRLSFVEMVVPYGDPNEPHYRKNAFDAGEDGLGKNAHSLKKGCDCLGSMKYFDAHFTDFTGGVETIENCVCMHEEDHGILWKHQDWRTGLAEVRRSRRLTVSFVCTVANYEYGFYWHFYQASWKIDCTVI
;
A
#
# COMPACT_ATOMS: atom_id res chain seq x y z
N MET A 1 46.43 49.46 1.65
CA MET A 1 47.36 49.97 2.67
C MET A 1 47.37 48.99 3.83
N ALA A 2 48.56 48.61 4.27
CA ALA A 2 48.84 47.55 5.23
C ALA A 2 48.80 48.03 6.70
N SER A 3 48.63 47.08 7.64
CA SER A 3 49.23 47.01 9.01
C SER A 3 48.42 45.99 9.83
N ILE A 4 48.80 44.71 9.99
CA ILE A 4 49.86 44.10 10.83
C ILE A 4 49.75 44.38 12.35
N ALA A 5 49.22 43.35 13.04
CA ALA A 5 49.65 42.65 14.28
C ALA A 5 50.18 43.37 15.53
N LYS A 6 49.73 42.87 16.70
CA LYS A 6 50.62 42.34 17.76
C LYS A 6 49.89 41.41 18.75
N LYS A 7 50.51 40.25 19.00
CA LYS A 7 50.25 39.26 20.08
C LYS A 7 50.84 39.74 21.41
N ALA A 8 50.25 39.32 22.54
CA ALA A 8 50.98 39.02 23.78
C ALA A 8 50.15 38.14 24.74
N THR A 9 50.78 37.12 25.30
CA THR A 9 50.45 36.26 26.46
C THR A 9 51.78 35.90 27.14
N PRO A 10 51.89 35.34 28.37
CA PRO A 10 51.06 35.35 29.60
C PRO A 10 51.93 35.73 30.85
N PRO A 11 51.46 35.51 32.10
CA PRO A 11 51.98 34.38 32.92
C PRO A 11 50.84 33.64 33.68
N GLY A 12 50.89 32.33 33.96
CA GLY A 12 51.76 31.62 34.94
C GLY A 12 50.97 31.35 36.24
N THR A 13 50.16 30.27 36.27
CA THR A 13 50.26 29.07 37.14
C THR A 13 50.08 29.28 38.65
N ASP A 14 49.00 28.72 39.20
CA ASP A 14 49.00 28.05 40.51
C ASP A 14 48.13 26.78 40.43
N ASP A 15 48.67 25.72 41.01
CA ASP A 15 48.24 24.33 41.00
C ASP A 15 47.36 24.04 42.25
N VAL A 16 46.54 22.97 42.20
CA VAL A 16 46.14 22.05 43.30
C VAL A 16 44.88 21.23 42.92
N THR A 17 45.16 20.03 42.40
CA THR A 17 44.77 18.69 42.91
C THR A 17 43.28 18.31 43.17
N ILE A 18 42.80 17.41 42.28
CA ILE A 18 42.04 16.15 42.47
C ILE A 18 40.78 16.12 43.37
N GLY A 19 39.66 15.72 42.74
CA GLY A 19 38.49 15.15 43.41
C GLY A 19 37.53 14.46 42.43
N ARG A 20 37.85 13.23 42.03
CA ARG A 20 36.96 12.33 41.28
C ARG A 20 35.84 11.87 42.23
N ARG A 21 34.58 12.15 41.91
CA ARG A 21 33.42 11.51 42.54
C ARG A 21 32.50 10.95 41.47
N GLU A 22 32.47 9.62 41.43
CA GLU A 22 31.40 8.84 40.84
C GLU A 22 30.08 9.18 41.54
N ALA A 23 29.01 9.38 40.77
CA ALA A 23 27.65 9.41 41.28
C ALA A 23 26.88 8.31 40.57
N ALA A 24 26.52 7.31 41.37
CA ALA A 24 25.76 6.13 41.00
C ALA A 24 24.38 6.51 40.45
N ALA A 25 23.96 5.80 39.40
CA ALA A 25 22.59 5.75 38.94
C ALA A 25 21.75 4.96 39.95
N THR A 26 20.77 5.62 40.57
CA THR A 26 19.67 4.96 41.28
C THR A 26 18.43 5.04 40.39
N THR A 27 18.09 3.90 39.80
CA THR A 27 16.78 3.59 39.23
C THR A 27 15.77 3.44 40.35
N GLU A 28 14.80 4.36 40.46
CA GLU A 28 13.62 4.15 41.30
C GLU A 28 12.43 3.73 40.43
N ASP A 29 12.02 2.50 40.68
CA ASP A 29 10.86 1.79 40.19
C ASP A 29 9.64 2.25 41.01
N TRP A 30 8.61 2.82 40.37
CA TRP A 30 7.35 3.21 41.02
C TRP A 30 6.20 2.40 40.44
N SER A 31 5.93 1.26 41.07
CA SER A 31 4.67 0.55 41.03
C SER A 31 3.88 0.85 42.32
N GLY A 32 2.61 1.24 42.21
CA GLY A 32 1.78 1.49 43.39
C GLY A 32 0.47 2.26 43.16
N GLU A 33 -0.56 1.50 42.80
CA GLU A 33 -1.96 1.56 43.26
C GLU A 33 -2.90 2.79 43.10
N GLU A 34 -4.12 2.39 42.74
CA GLU A 34 -5.36 3.12 42.53
C GLU A 34 -5.77 4.09 43.66
N SER A 35 -6.21 5.30 43.28
CA SER A 35 -7.13 6.08 44.10
C SER A 35 -8.21 6.78 43.28
N LYS A 36 -9.48 6.47 43.61
CA LYS A 36 -10.70 7.04 43.00
C LYS A 36 -10.91 8.49 43.44
N PRO A 37 -11.33 9.43 42.56
CA PRO A 37 -11.78 10.75 43.01
C PRO A 37 -13.29 10.76 43.30
N LYS A 38 -13.63 11.41 44.42
CA LYS A 38 -14.97 11.65 44.95
C LYS A 38 -15.75 12.68 44.12
N LYS A 39 -17.06 12.46 44.01
CA LYS A 39 -18.06 13.36 43.42
C LYS A 39 -18.13 14.70 44.18
N GLY A 40 -17.88 15.80 43.49
CA GLY A 40 -18.22 17.16 43.91
C GLY A 40 -19.34 17.72 43.03
N SER A 41 -20.47 18.05 43.65
CA SER A 41 -21.66 18.64 43.03
C SER A 41 -21.45 20.15 42.82
N VAL A 42 -21.58 20.63 41.58
CA VAL A 42 -21.76 22.05 41.27
C VAL A 42 -23.10 22.22 40.57
N ILE A 43 -23.93 23.05 41.21
CA ILE A 43 -25.32 23.36 40.87
C ILE A 43 -25.35 24.19 39.58
N SER A 44 -26.06 23.71 38.56
CA SER A 44 -26.41 24.48 37.35
C SER A 44 -27.90 24.81 37.38
N LEU A 45 -28.20 26.09 37.62
CA LEU A 45 -29.54 26.69 37.54
C LEU A 45 -29.93 26.96 36.08
N ILE A 46 -30.69 26.05 35.45
CA ILE A 46 -31.51 26.37 34.27
C ILE A 46 -32.84 25.61 34.41
N ARG A 47 -33.95 26.35 34.55
CA ARG A 47 -35.33 25.85 34.54
C ARG A 47 -35.69 25.35 33.12
N PRO A 48 -36.40 24.22 32.96
CA PRO A 48 -36.98 23.85 31.68
C PRO A 48 -38.33 24.56 31.48
N GLU A 49 -38.45 25.36 30.43
CA GLU A 49 -39.73 25.82 29.91
C GLU A 49 -40.46 24.70 29.16
N ASN A 50 -41.78 24.67 29.33
CA ASN A 50 -42.70 23.68 28.77
C ASN A 50 -42.71 23.69 27.23
N ALA A 51 -42.14 22.65 26.62
CA ALA A 51 -42.32 22.38 25.19
C ALA A 51 -43.60 21.55 24.97
N THR A 52 -44.56 22.18 24.30
CA THR A 52 -45.78 21.61 23.73
C THR A 52 -45.55 20.31 22.96
N LYS A 53 -46.44 19.34 23.19
CA LYS A 53 -46.52 18.03 22.50
C LYS A 53 -46.57 18.21 20.97
N SER A 54 -45.43 18.03 20.32
CA SER A 54 -45.34 17.73 18.88
C SER A 54 -45.24 16.22 18.73
N THR A 55 -46.26 15.61 18.13
CA THR A 55 -46.28 14.20 17.76
C THR A 55 -45.34 13.96 16.59
N THR A 56 -44.05 13.85 16.87
CA THR A 56 -43.11 13.24 15.93
C THR A 56 -43.40 11.75 15.93
N LYS A 57 -44.10 11.26 14.90
CA LYS A 57 -44.01 9.85 14.51
C LYS A 57 -42.53 9.56 14.29
N GLY A 58 -41.90 8.94 15.30
CA GLY A 58 -40.51 8.53 15.24
C GLY A 58 -40.29 7.67 14.00
N ILE A 59 -39.23 7.99 13.26
CA ILE A 59 -38.68 7.12 12.24
C ILE A 59 -38.42 5.77 12.94
N GLN A 60 -39.13 4.72 12.52
CA GLN A 60 -38.92 3.38 13.06
C GLN A 60 -37.46 2.99 12.87
N TYR A 61 -36.77 2.70 13.97
CA TYR A 61 -35.42 2.12 14.00
C TYR A 61 -35.42 0.82 13.19
N MET A 62 -34.53 0.72 12.18
CA MET A 62 -34.48 -0.43 11.27
C MET A 62 -33.84 -1.65 11.96
N PRO A 63 -34.52 -2.80 12.06
CA PRO A 63 -34.00 -4.00 12.71
C PRO A 63 -33.24 -4.88 11.70
N ARG A 64 -32.10 -4.36 11.19
CA ARG A 64 -30.87 -5.08 10.79
C ARG A 64 -29.94 -4.04 10.15
N ALA A 65 -29.13 -3.39 10.99
CA ALA A 65 -28.11 -2.49 10.51
C ALA A 65 -27.03 -3.31 9.79
N GLN A 66 -26.79 -3.03 8.51
CA GLN A 66 -25.58 -3.53 7.87
C GLN A 66 -24.36 -3.08 8.67
N THR A 67 -23.53 -4.04 9.05
CA THR A 67 -22.37 -3.80 9.92
C THR A 67 -21.15 -3.30 9.15
N ARG A 68 -21.19 -3.36 7.81
CA ARG A 68 -20.09 -2.98 6.93
C ARG A 68 -20.59 -2.12 5.77
N HIS A 69 -19.75 -1.20 5.34
CA HIS A 69 -20.05 -0.39 4.18
C HIS A 69 -19.81 -1.20 2.89
N PRO A 70 -20.59 -1.00 1.81
CA PRO A 70 -20.40 -1.73 0.56
C PRO A 70 -19.01 -1.57 -0.06
N LEU A 71 -18.34 -0.45 0.19
CA LEU A 71 -16.97 -0.15 -0.28
C LEU A 71 -15.85 -0.62 0.66
N ASP A 72 -16.15 -1.24 1.80
CA ASP A 72 -15.07 -1.81 2.61
C ASP A 72 -14.38 -2.93 1.81
N PRO A 73 -13.03 -3.06 1.83
CA PRO A 73 -12.33 -4.14 1.13
C PRO A 73 -12.86 -5.53 1.49
N LEU A 74 -12.62 -6.51 0.63
CA LEU A 74 -12.96 -7.89 0.98
C LEU A 74 -12.18 -8.32 2.23
N SER A 75 -12.89 -8.92 3.17
CA SER A 75 -12.26 -9.58 4.31
C SER A 75 -11.66 -10.92 3.90
N ALA A 76 -10.68 -11.41 4.66
CA ALA A 76 -10.07 -12.73 4.44
C ALA A 76 -11.12 -13.84 4.23
N ALA A 77 -12.18 -13.85 5.05
CA ALA A 77 -13.26 -14.83 4.92
C ALA A 77 -14.07 -14.69 3.63
N GLU A 78 -14.30 -13.46 3.14
CA GLU A 78 -14.95 -13.23 1.84
C GLU A 78 -14.06 -13.73 0.68
N ILE A 79 -12.74 -13.53 0.77
CA ILE A 79 -11.76 -14.02 -0.22
C ILE A 79 -11.80 -15.55 -0.27
N VAL A 80 -11.74 -16.23 0.88
CA VAL A 80 -11.85 -17.71 0.97
C VAL A 80 -13.14 -18.21 0.32
N VAL A 81 -14.28 -17.58 0.60
CA VAL A 81 -15.57 -17.96 0.01
C VAL A 81 -15.57 -17.76 -1.50
N ALA A 82 -15.04 -16.63 -1.99
CA ALA A 82 -14.96 -16.34 -3.42
C ALA A 82 -14.14 -17.40 -4.17
N ILE A 83 -12.95 -17.72 -3.66
CA ILE A 83 -12.04 -18.71 -4.23
C ILE A 83 -12.65 -20.11 -4.21
N ALA A 84 -13.18 -20.54 -3.07
CA ALA A 84 -13.82 -21.85 -2.95
C ALA A 84 -15.01 -21.99 -3.92
N THR A 85 -15.76 -20.91 -4.14
CA THR A 85 -16.89 -20.90 -5.08
C THR A 85 -16.42 -21.06 -6.52
N VAL A 86 -15.38 -20.33 -6.95
CA VAL A 86 -14.84 -20.47 -8.32
C VAL A 86 -14.19 -21.84 -8.52
N ARG A 87 -13.41 -22.32 -7.54
CA ARG A 87 -12.79 -23.65 -7.63
C ARG A 87 -13.84 -24.75 -7.70
N ALA A 88 -14.91 -24.68 -6.92
CA ALA A 88 -16.00 -25.67 -6.96
C ALA A 88 -16.74 -25.67 -8.32
N ALA A 89 -16.77 -24.53 -9.02
CA ALA A 89 -17.38 -24.42 -10.35
C ALA A 89 -16.53 -25.04 -11.48
N GLY A 90 -15.25 -25.36 -11.23
CA GLY A 90 -14.43 -26.07 -12.20
C GLY A 90 -14.98 -27.46 -12.53
N ALA A 91 -15.04 -27.80 -13.82
CA ALA A 91 -15.70 -29.01 -14.31
C ALA A 91 -15.02 -30.31 -13.86
N THR A 92 -13.69 -30.34 -13.83
CA THR A 92 -12.90 -31.53 -13.46
C THR A 92 -11.83 -31.18 -12.42
N PRO A 93 -11.33 -32.16 -11.63
CA PRO A 93 -10.22 -31.92 -10.70
C PRO A 93 -9.00 -31.26 -11.36
N GLU A 94 -8.64 -31.69 -12.56
CA GLU A 94 -7.47 -31.17 -13.28
C GLU A 94 -7.64 -29.69 -13.63
N VAL A 95 -8.86 -29.27 -14.00
CA VAL A 95 -9.15 -27.84 -14.24
C VAL A 95 -8.99 -27.07 -12.94
N ARG A 96 -9.51 -27.59 -11.82
CA ARG A 96 -9.44 -26.94 -10.51
C ARG A 96 -8.01 -26.78 -10.01
N ASP A 97 -7.18 -27.80 -10.19
CA ASP A 97 -5.78 -27.80 -9.77
C ASP A 97 -4.91 -26.89 -10.65
N SER A 98 -5.32 -26.66 -11.89
CA SER A 98 -4.66 -25.72 -12.81
C SER A 98 -5.07 -24.26 -12.64
N MET A 99 -6.10 -23.96 -11.83
CA MET A 99 -6.51 -22.57 -11.56
C MET A 99 -5.46 -21.85 -10.71
N ARG A 100 -5.13 -20.64 -11.12
CA ARG A 100 -4.30 -19.69 -10.39
C ARG A 100 -5.07 -18.40 -10.18
N PHE A 101 -5.09 -17.93 -8.95
CA PHE A 101 -5.88 -16.77 -8.55
C PHE A 101 -4.98 -15.55 -8.54
N VAL A 102 -5.05 -14.76 -9.61
CA VAL A 102 -4.19 -13.59 -9.81
C VAL A 102 -4.71 -12.42 -8.98
N GLU A 103 -6.04 -12.25 -8.95
CA GLU A 103 -6.68 -11.15 -8.24
C GLU A 103 -8.03 -11.61 -7.67
N VAL A 104 -8.33 -11.21 -6.43
CA VAL A 104 -9.65 -11.34 -5.80
C VAL A 104 -9.97 -10.03 -5.11
N VAL A 105 -10.86 -9.25 -5.70
CA VAL A 105 -11.20 -7.90 -5.23
C VAL A 105 -12.70 -7.70 -5.11
N LEU A 106 -13.10 -6.71 -4.32
CA LEU A 106 -14.48 -6.25 -4.29
C LEU A 106 -14.83 -5.73 -5.69
N LEU A 107 -15.92 -6.22 -6.27
CA LEU A 107 -16.56 -5.55 -7.39
C LEU A 107 -17.28 -4.32 -6.82
N GLU A 108 -16.72 -3.14 -7.07
CA GLU A 108 -17.26 -1.89 -6.57
C GLU A 108 -18.76 -1.74 -6.96
N PRO A 109 -19.65 -1.45 -6.01
CA PRO A 109 -21.08 -1.31 -6.29
C PRO A 109 -21.40 -0.10 -7.17
N ASP A 110 -22.58 -0.12 -7.79
CA ASP A 110 -23.09 1.03 -8.52
C ASP A 110 -23.12 2.30 -7.67
N LYS A 111 -22.83 3.45 -8.29
CA LYS A 111 -22.78 4.76 -7.61
C LYS A 111 -24.05 5.08 -6.81
N GLN A 112 -25.22 4.60 -7.24
CA GLN A 112 -26.48 4.79 -6.53
C GLN A 112 -26.54 4.00 -5.21
N VAL A 113 -26.00 2.78 -5.21
CA VAL A 113 -25.86 1.95 -4.01
C VAL A 113 -24.90 2.61 -3.03
N VAL A 114 -23.77 3.13 -3.53
CA VAL A 114 -22.81 3.88 -2.71
C VAL A 114 -23.46 5.14 -2.13
N ALA A 115 -24.19 5.92 -2.93
CA ALA A 115 -24.86 7.14 -2.45
C ALA A 115 -25.89 6.83 -1.34
N LEU A 116 -26.65 5.74 -1.50
CA LEU A 116 -27.58 5.26 -0.49
C LEU A 116 -26.86 4.80 0.80
N ALA A 117 -25.76 4.05 0.64
CA ALA A 117 -24.92 3.63 1.76
C ALA A 117 -24.35 4.83 2.50
N ASP A 118 -23.72 5.76 1.77
CA ASP A 118 -23.22 7.03 2.29
C ASP A 118 -24.31 7.75 3.08
N ALA A 119 -25.54 7.84 2.56
CA ALA A 119 -26.64 8.48 3.26
C ALA A 119 -27.04 7.77 4.56
N TYR A 120 -26.93 6.44 4.62
CA TYR A 120 -27.16 5.65 5.83
C TYR A 120 -26.03 5.79 6.86
N PHE A 121 -24.78 5.76 6.41
CA PHE A 121 -23.60 5.79 7.27
C PHE A 121 -23.15 7.22 7.67
N PHE A 122 -23.67 8.29 7.03
CA PHE A 122 -23.33 9.69 7.31
C PHE A 122 -24.53 10.51 7.84
N PRO A 123 -24.66 10.72 9.17
CA PRO A 123 -25.62 11.66 9.74
C PRO A 123 -25.13 13.12 9.74
N PRO A 124 -26.02 14.13 9.65
CA PRO A 124 -27.45 13.99 9.40
C PRO A 124 -27.72 13.71 7.91
N PHE A 125 -28.60 12.72 7.66
CA PHE A 125 -29.10 12.34 6.34
C PHE A 125 -29.55 13.58 5.55
N GLN A 126 -29.04 13.76 4.33
CA GLN A 126 -29.52 14.77 3.38
C GLN A 126 -30.35 14.06 2.29
N PRO A 127 -31.70 14.03 2.42
CA PRO A 127 -32.58 13.36 1.46
C PRO A 127 -32.47 13.88 0.01
N SER A 128 -31.93 15.09 -0.16
CA SER A 128 -31.74 15.75 -1.47
C SER A 128 -30.70 15.06 -2.36
N LEU A 129 -29.87 14.16 -1.82
CA LEU A 129 -28.85 13.41 -2.58
C LEU A 129 -29.39 12.12 -3.23
N LEU A 130 -30.64 11.73 -2.95
CA LEU A 130 -31.26 10.57 -3.60
C LEU A 130 -31.91 11.00 -4.94
N PRO A 131 -31.67 10.27 -6.04
CA PRO A 131 -32.38 10.50 -7.29
C PRO A 131 -33.90 10.43 -7.08
N ARG A 132 -34.63 11.48 -7.45
CA ARG A 132 -36.10 11.47 -7.45
C ARG A 132 -36.60 10.58 -8.59
N THR A 133 -36.93 9.34 -8.28
CA THR A 133 -37.70 8.48 -9.20
C THR A 133 -39.19 8.87 -9.12
N ARG A 134 -39.96 8.61 -10.19
CA ARG A 134 -41.40 8.93 -10.30
C ARG A 134 -42.31 8.24 -9.24
N GLY A 135 -41.74 7.52 -8.26
CA GLY A 135 -42.45 6.82 -7.18
C GLY A 135 -42.06 7.23 -5.76
N GLY A 136 -41.27 8.31 -5.57
CA GLY A 136 -40.77 8.74 -4.25
C GLY A 136 -39.43 8.11 -3.88
N SER A 137 -38.70 8.72 -2.92
CA SER A 137 -37.42 8.21 -2.43
C SER A 137 -37.63 6.91 -1.66
N MET A 138 -37.58 5.77 -2.34
CA MET A 138 -37.45 4.48 -1.67
C MET A 138 -36.02 4.38 -1.14
N ILE A 139 -35.87 4.29 0.18
CA ILE A 139 -34.64 3.79 0.81
C ILE A 139 -34.82 2.26 0.82
N PRO A 140 -34.10 1.49 -0.01
CA PRO A 140 -34.05 0.04 0.10
C PRO A 140 -33.87 -0.38 1.56
N ARG A 141 -34.66 -1.37 2.00
CA ARG A 141 -34.55 -1.90 3.36
C ARG A 141 -33.19 -2.56 3.60
N ASP A 142 -32.57 -3.06 2.54
CA ASP A 142 -31.26 -3.72 2.53
C ASP A 142 -30.43 -3.23 1.33
N LEU A 143 -29.11 -3.01 1.49
CA LEU A 143 -28.21 -2.80 0.34
C LEU A 143 -27.99 -4.13 -0.40
N PRO A 144 -27.72 -4.12 -1.72
CA PRO A 144 -27.46 -5.35 -2.48
C PRO A 144 -26.28 -6.15 -1.91
N PRO A 145 -26.25 -7.47 -2.20
CA PRO A 145 -25.16 -8.32 -1.76
C PRO A 145 -23.82 -7.86 -2.34
N ARG A 146 -22.75 -8.02 -1.57
CA ARG A 146 -21.38 -7.75 -2.03
C ARG A 146 -20.98 -8.76 -3.10
N LEU A 147 -20.29 -8.28 -4.11
CA LEU A 147 -19.80 -9.08 -5.22
C LEU A 147 -18.27 -9.06 -5.19
N ALA A 148 -17.63 -10.21 -5.41
CA ALA A 148 -16.20 -10.32 -5.66
C ALA A 148 -15.95 -10.48 -7.16
N ARG A 149 -14.95 -9.76 -7.68
CA ARG A 149 -14.40 -9.98 -9.02
C ARG A 149 -13.07 -10.72 -8.87
N LEU A 150 -12.92 -11.82 -9.59
CA LEU A 150 -11.70 -12.61 -9.60
C LEU A 150 -11.09 -12.63 -11.01
N VAL A 151 -9.77 -12.50 -11.10
CA VAL A 151 -8.99 -12.82 -12.30
C VAL A 151 -8.32 -14.16 -12.06
N VAL A 152 -8.61 -15.14 -12.92
CA VAL A 152 -8.13 -16.51 -12.79
C VAL A 152 -7.41 -16.91 -14.06
N TYR A 153 -6.14 -17.31 -13.88
CA TYR A 153 -5.31 -17.90 -14.92
C TYR A 153 -5.39 -19.41 -14.85
N ASN A 154 -5.55 -20.09 -15.99
CA ASN A 154 -5.48 -21.54 -16.06
C ASN A 154 -4.13 -21.97 -16.66
N LYS A 155 -3.22 -22.50 -15.82
CA LYS A 155 -1.88 -22.92 -16.27
C LYS A 155 -1.92 -24.01 -17.35
N LYS A 156 -2.98 -24.83 -17.39
CA LYS A 156 -3.10 -25.92 -18.38
C LYS A 156 -3.61 -25.44 -19.74
N SER A 157 -4.64 -24.60 -19.78
CA SER A 157 -5.21 -24.08 -21.04
C SER A 157 -4.59 -22.78 -21.54
N ASN A 158 -3.75 -22.13 -20.72
CA ASN A 158 -3.25 -20.76 -20.92
C ASN A 158 -4.35 -19.68 -20.94
N GLU A 159 -5.57 -20.01 -20.50
CA GLU A 159 -6.68 -19.08 -20.55
C GLU A 159 -6.73 -18.18 -19.32
N THR A 160 -7.06 -16.91 -19.56
CA THR A 160 -7.40 -15.96 -18.50
C THR A 160 -8.90 -15.76 -18.47
N SER A 161 -9.48 -15.81 -17.28
CA SER A 161 -10.92 -15.67 -17.08
C SER A 161 -11.25 -14.68 -15.97
N VAL A 162 -12.35 -13.95 -16.14
CA VAL A 162 -12.90 -13.06 -15.12
C VAL A 162 -14.18 -13.67 -14.58
N TRP A 163 -14.25 -13.79 -13.26
CA TRP A 163 -15.37 -14.36 -12.53
C TRP A 163 -16.00 -13.32 -11.63
N ILE A 164 -17.33 -13.27 -11.62
CA ILE A 164 -18.09 -12.49 -10.64
C ILE A 164 -18.81 -13.46 -9.69
N VAL A 165 -18.52 -13.33 -8.40
CA VAL A 165 -19.12 -14.15 -7.35
C VAL A 165 -19.93 -13.27 -6.43
N GLN A 166 -21.20 -13.61 -6.25
CA GLN A 166 -22.01 -13.05 -5.19
C GLN A 166 -21.65 -13.72 -3.86
N LEU A 167 -21.29 -12.90 -2.88
CA LEU A 167 -20.97 -13.33 -1.53
C LEU A 167 -22.27 -13.43 -0.73
N SER A 168 -22.48 -14.53 -0.03
CA SER A 168 -23.51 -14.58 1.02
C SER A 168 -23.01 -13.86 2.26
N GLU A 169 -23.93 -13.37 3.10
CA GLU A 169 -23.58 -12.86 4.43
C GLU A 169 -22.76 -13.94 5.15
N VAL A 170 -21.48 -13.62 5.41
CA VAL A 170 -20.50 -14.56 5.95
C VAL A 170 -20.80 -14.76 7.45
N HIS A 171 -21.83 -15.53 7.75
CA HIS A 171 -22.15 -16.01 9.09
C HIS A 171 -22.00 -17.53 9.15
N ALA A 172 -20.79 -18.06 8.95
CA ALA A 172 -20.36 -19.39 9.43
C ALA A 172 -18.94 -19.77 8.93
N ALA A 173 -17.91 -18.94 9.14
CA ALA A 173 -16.53 -19.42 9.01
C ALA A 173 -16.11 -20.34 10.18
N THR A 174 -16.91 -20.45 11.25
CA THR A 174 -16.55 -21.20 12.47
C THR A 174 -17.24 -22.55 12.65
N ARG A 175 -18.21 -22.94 11.80
CA ARG A 175 -18.94 -24.21 11.97
C ARG A 175 -19.32 -24.85 10.64
N GLY A 176 -18.36 -25.53 10.00
CA GLY A 176 -18.58 -26.67 9.08
C GLY A 176 -19.64 -26.57 7.98
N GLY A 177 -20.06 -25.37 7.58
CA GLY A 177 -21.16 -25.16 6.64
C GLY A 177 -20.66 -24.86 5.23
N HIS A 178 -21.21 -25.56 4.24
CA HIS A 178 -20.97 -25.38 2.80
C HIS A 178 -20.71 -23.91 2.40
N HIS A 179 -19.64 -23.64 1.64
CA HIS A 179 -19.29 -22.32 1.10
C HIS A 179 -20.45 -21.77 0.24
N ARG A 180 -21.22 -20.80 0.75
CA ARG A 180 -22.44 -20.30 0.08
C ARG A 180 -22.17 -19.10 -0.82
N GLY A 181 -21.10 -19.08 -1.60
CA GLY A 181 -20.98 -18.12 -2.70
C GLY A 181 -21.81 -18.57 -3.90
N LYS A 182 -22.15 -17.65 -4.79
CA LYS A 182 -22.84 -17.96 -6.06
C LYS A 182 -22.08 -17.34 -7.22
N VAL A 183 -21.65 -18.14 -8.19
CA VAL A 183 -21.12 -17.63 -9.46
C VAL A 183 -22.26 -16.91 -10.19
N ILE A 184 -22.05 -15.63 -10.49
CA ILE A 184 -22.97 -14.79 -11.26
C ILE A 184 -22.57 -14.81 -12.74
N SER A 185 -21.27 -14.72 -13.01
CA SER A 185 -20.74 -14.84 -14.36
C SER A 185 -19.31 -15.38 -14.35
N SER A 186 -18.95 -16.01 -15.46
CA SER A 186 -17.59 -16.45 -15.79
C SER A 186 -17.38 -16.17 -17.27
N LYS A 187 -16.27 -15.50 -17.60
CA LYS A 187 -15.94 -15.14 -18.98
C LYS A 187 -14.45 -15.31 -19.23
N VAL A 188 -14.08 -16.11 -20.23
CA VAL A 188 -12.72 -16.14 -20.78
C VAL A 188 -12.46 -14.84 -21.53
N ILE A 189 -11.31 -14.22 -21.25
CA ILE A 189 -10.86 -13.01 -21.90
C ILE A 189 -9.80 -13.42 -22.93
N PRO A 190 -10.09 -13.30 -24.24
CA PRO A 190 -9.12 -13.64 -25.27
C PRO A 190 -7.99 -12.60 -25.30
N ASP A 191 -6.84 -13.00 -25.86
CA ASP A 191 -5.72 -12.12 -26.20
C ASP A 191 -5.17 -11.28 -25.03
N VAL A 192 -5.12 -11.86 -23.82
CA VAL A 192 -4.53 -11.24 -22.64
C VAL A 192 -3.72 -12.24 -21.81
N GLN A 193 -2.72 -11.72 -21.11
CA GLN A 193 -2.03 -12.41 -20.02
C GLN A 193 -2.20 -11.60 -18.73
N PRO A 194 -2.40 -12.25 -17.57
CA PRO A 194 -2.44 -11.56 -16.29
C PRO A 194 -1.01 -11.34 -15.76
N PRO A 195 -0.87 -10.48 -14.72
CA PRO A 195 0.37 -10.32 -13.96
C PRO A 195 1.10 -11.62 -13.66
N MET A 196 2.43 -11.56 -13.62
CA MET A 196 3.26 -12.67 -13.15
C MET A 196 3.25 -12.73 -11.63
N ASP A 197 3.16 -13.93 -11.07
CA ASP A 197 3.23 -14.13 -9.62
C ASP A 197 4.66 -14.44 -9.16
N ALA A 198 5.00 -14.11 -7.91
CA ALA A 198 6.32 -14.38 -7.34
C ALA A 198 6.75 -15.85 -7.45
N VAL A 199 5.81 -16.81 -7.41
CA VAL A 199 6.11 -18.22 -7.66
C VAL A 199 6.63 -18.43 -9.08
N GLU A 200 6.05 -17.75 -10.06
CA GLU A 200 6.49 -17.85 -11.45
C GLU A 200 7.85 -17.20 -11.67
N TYR A 201 8.14 -16.10 -10.98
CA TYR A 201 9.49 -15.51 -10.95
C TYR A 201 10.54 -16.51 -10.46
N ALA A 202 10.27 -17.19 -9.34
CA ALA A 202 11.18 -18.19 -8.78
C ALA A 202 11.34 -19.43 -9.68
N GLU A 203 10.25 -19.92 -10.28
CA GLU A 203 10.29 -21.03 -11.25
C GLU A 203 11.09 -20.63 -12.51
N CYS A 204 10.94 -19.40 -13.00
CA CYS A 204 11.69 -18.87 -14.14
C CYS A 204 13.19 -18.81 -13.84
N GLU A 205 13.56 -18.27 -12.68
CA GLU A 205 14.96 -18.20 -12.25
C GLU A 205 15.60 -19.59 -12.22
N ALA A 206 14.93 -20.57 -11.61
CA ALA A 206 15.43 -21.93 -11.52
C ALA A 206 15.67 -22.56 -12.91
N VAL A 207 14.70 -22.46 -13.81
CA VAL A 207 14.79 -23.01 -15.18
C VAL A 207 15.97 -22.41 -15.96
N VAL A 208 16.20 -21.10 -15.81
CA VAL A 208 17.33 -20.44 -16.47
C VAL A 208 18.66 -20.93 -15.88
N LYS A 209 18.77 -20.99 -14.54
CA LYS A 209 19.99 -21.40 -13.83
C LYS A 209 20.37 -22.87 -14.05
N GLU A 210 19.40 -23.74 -14.35
CA GLU A 210 19.64 -25.14 -14.66
C GLU A 210 20.02 -25.39 -16.13
N TYR A 211 19.83 -24.41 -17.02
CA TYR A 211 20.05 -24.59 -18.45
C TYR A 211 21.56 -24.68 -18.78
N PRO A 212 22.08 -25.82 -19.29
CA PRO A 212 23.53 -26.02 -19.41
C PRO A 212 24.26 -24.98 -20.29
N PRO A 213 23.71 -24.55 -21.45
CA PRO A 213 24.34 -23.47 -22.22
C PRO A 213 24.41 -22.12 -21.48
N PHE A 214 23.46 -21.83 -20.59
CA PHE A 214 23.51 -20.64 -19.74
C PHE A 214 24.60 -20.77 -18.69
N VAL A 215 24.68 -21.92 -18.01
CA VAL A 215 25.76 -22.22 -17.05
C VAL A 215 27.14 -22.07 -17.71
N ASP A 216 27.32 -22.57 -18.92
CA ASP A 216 28.58 -22.43 -19.67
C ASP A 216 28.86 -20.96 -20.04
N ALA A 217 27.85 -20.16 -20.36
CA ALA A 217 28.00 -18.73 -20.62
C ALA A 217 28.36 -17.94 -19.34
N MET A 218 27.87 -18.35 -18.17
CA MET A 218 28.25 -17.79 -16.88
C MET A 218 29.69 -18.14 -16.50
N LYS A 219 30.12 -19.39 -16.74
CA LYS A 219 31.52 -19.80 -16.54
C LYS A 219 32.49 -19.00 -17.41
N LYS A 220 32.16 -18.70 -18.67
CA LYS A 220 32.96 -17.82 -19.54
C LYS A 220 33.13 -16.40 -18.97
N ARG A 221 32.21 -15.97 -18.09
CA ARG A 221 32.22 -14.69 -17.38
C ARG A 221 32.86 -14.78 -15.99
N GLY A 222 33.42 -15.94 -15.63
CA GLY A 222 34.06 -16.18 -14.35
C GLY A 222 33.08 -16.44 -13.20
N ILE A 223 31.83 -16.77 -13.50
CA ILE A 223 30.81 -17.12 -12.50
C ILE A 223 30.61 -18.64 -12.53
N GLU A 224 31.17 -19.32 -11.54
CA GLU A 224 31.03 -20.77 -11.37
C GLU A 224 29.91 -21.14 -10.39
N ASP A 225 29.62 -20.25 -9.44
CA ASP A 225 28.56 -20.42 -8.45
C ASP A 225 27.26 -19.77 -8.95
N MET A 226 26.28 -20.62 -9.26
CA MET A 226 24.96 -20.18 -9.73
C MET A 226 24.12 -19.56 -8.62
N ASP A 227 24.43 -19.77 -7.34
CA ASP A 227 23.72 -19.12 -6.23
C ASP A 227 23.96 -17.60 -6.22
N LEU A 228 25.05 -17.14 -6.84
CA LEU A 228 25.33 -15.72 -7.04
C LEU A 228 24.48 -15.08 -8.15
N VAL A 229 23.90 -15.89 -9.05
CA VAL A 229 23.17 -15.40 -10.21
C VAL A 229 21.72 -15.14 -9.84
N MET A 230 21.26 -13.92 -10.11
CA MET A 230 19.88 -13.47 -10.01
C MET A 230 19.28 -13.39 -11.42
N VAL A 231 18.03 -13.85 -11.57
CA VAL A 231 17.31 -13.86 -12.84
C VAL A 231 15.95 -13.21 -12.63
N ASP A 232 15.80 -11.98 -13.11
CA ASP A 232 14.55 -11.25 -12.99
C ASP A 232 13.67 -11.55 -14.19
N ALA A 233 12.53 -12.20 -13.98
CA ALA A 233 11.57 -12.49 -15.04
C ALA A 233 10.87 -11.22 -15.52
N TRP A 234 11.37 -10.63 -16.62
CA TRP A 234 10.77 -9.44 -17.20
C TRP A 234 9.69 -9.76 -18.21
N CYS A 235 8.60 -8.98 -18.19
CA CYS A 235 7.55 -8.99 -19.20
C CYS A 235 8.12 -8.77 -20.60
N VAL A 236 7.50 -9.39 -21.61
CA VAL A 236 8.00 -9.35 -23.00
C VAL A 236 7.54 -8.13 -23.80
N GLY A 237 6.51 -7.42 -23.33
CA GLY A 237 5.80 -6.41 -24.12
C GLY A 237 5.15 -7.01 -25.37
N TYR A 238 4.83 -6.19 -26.37
CA TYR A 238 4.33 -6.67 -27.66
C TYR A 238 5.05 -5.96 -28.81
N TYR A 239 5.99 -6.67 -29.44
CA TYR A 239 6.77 -6.17 -30.60
C TYR A 239 6.47 -6.92 -31.89
N GLY A 240 5.52 -7.85 -31.85
CA GLY A 240 5.00 -8.60 -33.00
C GLY A 240 4.36 -9.91 -32.56
N GLU A 241 3.91 -10.70 -33.53
CA GLU A 241 3.17 -11.96 -33.29
C GLU A 241 3.93 -12.99 -32.45
N ARG A 242 5.26 -12.91 -32.38
CA ARG A 242 6.09 -13.79 -31.52
C ARG A 242 5.91 -13.52 -30.03
N ASP A 243 5.55 -12.29 -29.67
CA ASP A 243 5.27 -11.86 -28.29
C ASP A 243 3.77 -11.86 -27.98
N ALA A 244 2.94 -12.44 -28.88
CA ALA A 244 1.50 -12.42 -28.72
C ALA A 244 1.06 -13.09 -27.40
N PRO A 245 -0.02 -12.59 -26.77
CA PRO A 245 -0.53 -13.11 -25.51
C PRO A 245 -1.12 -14.54 -25.61
N SER A 246 -1.09 -15.15 -26.79
CA SER A 246 -1.36 -16.58 -26.99
C SER A 246 -0.37 -17.48 -26.25
N ARG A 247 0.78 -16.93 -25.83
CA ARG A 247 1.79 -17.58 -24.99
C ARG A 247 2.05 -16.73 -23.74
N ARG A 248 2.39 -17.40 -22.64
CA ARG A 248 2.86 -16.74 -21.42
C ARG A 248 4.38 -16.71 -21.42
N LEU A 249 4.97 -15.57 -21.71
CA LEU A 249 6.40 -15.43 -21.97
C LEU A 249 7.06 -14.47 -20.98
N ALA A 250 8.32 -14.74 -20.65
CA ALA A 250 9.22 -13.80 -19.99
C ALA A 250 10.54 -13.70 -20.78
N LYS A 251 11.16 -12.52 -20.77
CA LYS A 251 12.50 -12.28 -21.33
C LYS A 251 13.41 -11.76 -20.21
N PRO A 252 13.95 -12.66 -19.37
CA PRO A 252 14.60 -12.29 -18.13
C PRO A 252 15.82 -11.37 -18.30
N LEU A 253 16.14 -10.64 -17.23
CA LEU A 253 17.39 -9.90 -17.06
C LEU A 253 18.26 -10.61 -16.02
N ILE A 254 19.57 -10.58 -16.22
CA ILE A 254 20.51 -11.36 -15.41
C ILE A 254 21.42 -10.41 -14.65
N PHE A 255 21.58 -10.68 -13.36
CA PHE A 255 22.48 -9.93 -12.47
C PHE A 255 23.30 -10.91 -11.63
N CYS A 256 24.40 -10.43 -11.04
CA CYS A 256 25.27 -11.28 -10.22
C CYS A 256 25.68 -10.60 -8.92
N ARG A 257 25.48 -11.32 -7.82
CA ARG A 257 26.12 -11.06 -6.55
C ARG A 257 27.61 -11.40 -6.60
N THR A 258 28.37 -10.92 -5.61
CA THR A 258 29.78 -11.28 -5.39
C THR A 258 29.91 -12.31 -4.28
N GLU A 259 28.99 -12.31 -3.32
CA GLU A 259 29.03 -13.17 -2.13
C GLU A 259 27.62 -13.72 -1.83
N SER A 260 27.49 -15.04 -1.68
CA SER A 260 26.19 -15.68 -1.47
C SER A 260 25.68 -15.49 -0.03
N ASP A 261 26.59 -15.33 0.93
CA ASP A 261 26.36 -15.22 2.37
C ASP A 261 26.09 -13.79 2.87
N CYS A 262 26.02 -12.81 1.97
CA CYS A 262 25.57 -11.45 2.27
C CYS A 262 24.14 -11.20 1.71
N PRO A 263 23.06 -11.42 2.49
CA PRO A 263 21.69 -11.26 2.02
C PRO A 263 21.32 -9.83 1.58
N MET A 264 22.10 -8.82 2.01
CA MET A 264 21.88 -7.41 1.70
C MET A 264 22.82 -6.89 0.59
N GLU A 265 23.47 -7.79 -0.15
CA GLU A 265 24.30 -7.40 -1.28
C GLU A 265 23.44 -6.86 -2.44
N ASN A 266 23.89 -5.79 -3.08
CA ASN A 266 23.22 -5.19 -4.22
C ASN A 266 23.60 -5.89 -5.55
N GLY A 267 22.90 -6.98 -5.89
CA GLY A 267 23.12 -7.69 -7.15
C GLY A 267 22.85 -6.84 -8.40
N TYR A 268 21.89 -5.90 -8.35
CA TYR A 268 21.57 -4.99 -9.47
C TYR A 268 22.75 -4.11 -9.89
N ALA A 269 23.77 -3.95 -9.03
CA ALA A 269 24.99 -3.23 -9.35
C ALA A 269 25.92 -3.94 -10.36
N ARG A 270 25.63 -5.21 -10.70
CA ARG A 270 26.45 -6.06 -11.56
C ARG A 270 25.58 -6.82 -12.59
N PRO A 271 24.99 -6.11 -13.57
CA PRO A 271 24.27 -6.73 -14.68
C PRO A 271 25.18 -7.63 -15.52
N VAL A 272 24.59 -8.69 -16.07
CA VAL A 272 25.21 -9.58 -17.05
C VAL A 272 24.64 -9.27 -18.42
N ASP A 273 25.40 -8.51 -19.20
CA ASP A 273 25.01 -8.13 -20.55
C ASP A 273 25.44 -9.15 -21.62
N GLY A 274 24.74 -9.07 -22.76
CA GLY A 274 25.02 -9.85 -23.96
C GLY A 274 24.48 -11.27 -23.96
N ILE A 275 23.70 -11.65 -22.93
CA ILE A 275 22.92 -12.89 -22.89
C ILE A 275 21.44 -12.55 -23.13
N HIS A 276 20.81 -13.31 -24.02
CA HIS A 276 19.38 -13.20 -24.31
C HIS A 276 18.70 -14.53 -23.97
N VAL A 277 17.59 -14.43 -23.25
CA VAL A 277 16.80 -15.58 -22.81
C VAL A 277 15.33 -15.30 -23.08
N LEU A 278 14.62 -16.31 -23.59
CA LEU A 278 13.17 -16.35 -23.65
C LEU A 278 12.67 -17.59 -22.94
N VAL A 279 11.74 -17.41 -22.00
CA VAL A 279 11.14 -18.48 -21.21
C VAL A 279 9.65 -18.58 -21.50
N ASP A 280 9.18 -19.79 -21.74
CA ASP A 280 7.76 -20.13 -21.74
C ASP A 280 7.34 -20.38 -20.28
N MET A 281 6.68 -19.39 -19.68
CA MET A 281 6.31 -19.42 -18.26
C MET A 281 5.14 -20.36 -17.98
N GLN A 282 4.33 -20.69 -19.00
CA GLN A 282 3.26 -21.66 -18.83
C GLN A 282 3.85 -23.05 -18.57
N ASN A 283 4.82 -23.45 -19.40
CA ASN A 283 5.43 -24.78 -19.36
C ASN A 283 6.71 -24.82 -18.53
N MET A 284 7.21 -23.66 -18.08
CA MET A 284 8.47 -23.48 -17.37
C MET A 284 9.65 -24.11 -18.13
N VAL A 285 9.82 -23.69 -19.38
CA VAL A 285 10.92 -24.13 -20.24
C VAL A 285 11.59 -22.95 -20.91
N LEU A 286 12.92 -22.97 -20.94
CA LEU A 286 13.72 -22.04 -21.72
C LEU A 286 13.63 -22.45 -23.20
N ILE A 287 13.14 -21.53 -24.04
CA ILE A 287 12.86 -21.81 -25.46
C ILE A 287 13.82 -21.13 -26.43
N GLU A 288 14.45 -20.01 -26.03
CA GLU A 288 15.49 -19.35 -26.80
C GLU A 288 16.63 -18.91 -25.88
N PHE A 289 17.86 -19.21 -26.29
CA PHE A 289 19.09 -18.82 -25.59
C PHE A 289 20.11 -18.33 -26.60
N GLU A 290 20.65 -17.13 -26.38
CA GLU A 290 21.73 -16.59 -27.20
C GLU A 290 22.77 -15.87 -26.32
N ASP A 291 24.02 -16.34 -26.33
CA ASP A 291 25.19 -15.64 -25.77
C ASP A 291 25.84 -14.81 -26.90
N ARG A 292 25.31 -13.61 -27.14
CA ARG A 292 25.67 -12.76 -28.29
C ARG A 292 27.00 -12.04 -28.11
N LYS A 293 27.30 -11.62 -26.88
CA LYS A 293 28.45 -10.77 -26.59
C LYS A 293 28.98 -11.04 -25.19
N LEU A 294 30.28 -11.32 -25.09
CA LEU A 294 30.96 -11.35 -23.81
C LEU A 294 31.21 -9.92 -23.33
N VAL A 295 30.38 -9.44 -22.40
CA VAL A 295 30.56 -8.17 -21.71
C VAL A 295 31.11 -8.46 -20.31
N PRO A 296 32.26 -7.90 -19.90
CA PRO A 296 32.77 -8.05 -18.54
C PRO A 296 31.76 -7.51 -17.52
N LEU A 297 31.54 -8.24 -16.44
CA LEU A 297 30.72 -7.73 -15.33
C LEU A 297 31.40 -6.50 -14.72
N PRO A 298 30.61 -5.54 -14.20
CA PRO A 298 31.15 -4.52 -13.33
C PRO A 298 31.95 -5.16 -12.17
N PRO A 299 33.08 -4.56 -11.78
CA PRO A 299 33.91 -5.08 -10.69
C PRO A 299 33.12 -5.08 -9.37
N ALA A 300 33.53 -5.97 -8.46
CA ALA A 300 33.02 -5.95 -7.09
C ALA A 300 33.35 -4.61 -6.43
N ASP A 301 32.35 -4.00 -5.79
CA ASP A 301 32.46 -2.70 -5.14
C ASP A 301 31.55 -2.67 -3.90
N PRO A 302 32.09 -2.88 -2.69
CA PRO A 302 31.31 -2.90 -1.45
C PRO A 302 30.52 -1.61 -1.20
N LEU A 303 30.96 -0.48 -1.77
CA LEU A 303 30.28 0.80 -1.61
C LEU A 303 28.90 0.83 -2.29
N ARG A 304 28.63 -0.11 -3.21
CA ARG A 304 27.34 -0.25 -3.90
C ARG A 304 26.28 -0.99 -3.10
N ASN A 305 26.65 -1.61 -1.97
CA ASN A 305 25.70 -2.19 -1.03
C ASN A 305 25.00 -1.09 -0.23
N TYR A 306 23.72 -1.25 0.08
CA TYR A 306 22.90 -0.27 0.80
C TYR A 306 22.92 -0.49 2.33
N THR A 307 23.93 -1.20 2.85
CA THR A 307 24.13 -1.48 4.27
C THR A 307 24.74 -0.27 5.00
N PRO A 308 24.72 -0.23 6.37
CA PRO A 308 25.37 0.82 7.14
C PRO A 308 26.83 1.02 6.75
N GLY A 309 27.31 2.26 6.80
CA GLY A 309 28.67 2.62 6.38
C GLY A 309 29.74 1.74 7.01
N GLU A 310 29.62 1.46 8.31
CA GLU A 310 30.56 0.60 9.06
C GLU A 310 30.75 -0.78 8.40
N THR A 311 29.69 -1.37 7.86
CA THR A 311 29.72 -2.72 7.25
C THR A 311 30.37 -2.76 5.87
N ARG A 312 30.39 -1.63 5.16
CA ARG A 312 30.92 -1.51 3.78
C ARG A 312 32.15 -0.62 3.66
N GLY A 313 32.79 -0.28 4.77
CA GLY A 313 33.99 0.58 4.82
C GLY A 313 33.71 2.07 4.57
N GLY A 314 32.45 2.50 4.67
CA GLY A 314 32.01 3.89 4.66
C GLY A 314 31.86 4.50 6.06
N VAL A 315 31.38 5.74 6.13
CA VAL A 315 31.11 6.44 7.39
C VAL A 315 29.67 6.98 7.37
N ASP A 316 28.88 6.58 8.36
CA ASP A 316 27.52 7.10 8.53
C ASP A 316 27.55 8.49 9.21
N ARG A 317 26.53 9.30 8.96
CA ARG A 317 26.39 10.62 9.59
C ARG A 317 26.15 10.47 11.08
N SER A 318 26.96 11.14 11.90
CA SER A 318 26.86 11.14 13.37
C SER A 318 26.25 12.42 13.95
N ASP A 319 25.92 13.40 13.10
CA ASP A 319 25.45 14.74 13.47
C ASP A 319 23.91 14.90 13.47
N VAL A 320 23.17 13.87 13.06
CA VAL A 320 21.70 13.86 13.07
C VAL A 320 21.20 13.62 14.50
N LYS A 321 20.57 14.63 15.09
CA LYS A 321 19.98 14.54 16.44
C LYS A 321 18.60 13.87 16.40
N PRO A 322 18.20 13.12 17.44
CA PRO A 322 16.87 12.52 17.51
C PRO A 322 15.74 13.57 17.39
N LEU A 323 14.71 13.25 16.60
CA LEU A 323 13.47 14.03 16.48
C LEU A 323 12.29 13.21 17.00
N GLN A 324 11.63 13.70 18.04
CA GLN A 324 10.46 13.05 18.62
C GLN A 324 9.18 13.81 18.26
N ILE A 325 8.24 13.13 17.62
CA ILE A 325 6.91 13.65 17.28
C ILE A 325 5.88 12.93 18.14
N SER A 326 5.22 13.65 19.05
CA SER A 326 4.26 13.09 19.99
C SER A 326 2.97 13.91 20.07
N GLN A 327 1.83 13.23 20.10
CA GLN A 327 0.52 13.85 20.35
C GLN A 327 -0.02 13.38 21.72
N PRO A 328 0.16 14.16 22.80
CA PRO A 328 -0.16 13.72 24.16
C PRO A 328 -1.65 13.43 24.39
N GLU A 329 -2.52 14.10 23.63
CA GLU A 329 -3.98 13.89 23.66
C GLU A 329 -4.47 12.92 22.56
N GLY A 330 -3.54 12.27 21.85
CA GLY A 330 -3.84 11.44 20.69
C GLY A 330 -4.06 12.24 19.39
N PRO A 331 -4.32 11.53 18.28
CA PRO A 331 -4.56 12.15 16.99
C PRO A 331 -5.93 12.83 16.89
N SER A 332 -6.04 13.83 16.03
CA SER A 332 -7.28 14.59 15.78
C SER A 332 -8.21 13.90 14.78
N PHE A 333 -7.77 12.79 14.16
CA PHE A 333 -8.61 11.98 13.28
C PHE A 333 -9.39 10.94 14.08
N ARG A 334 -10.56 10.57 13.57
CA ARG A 334 -11.34 9.42 14.05
C ARG A 334 -11.45 8.39 12.95
N VAL A 335 -11.41 7.12 13.34
CA VAL A 335 -11.51 5.99 12.42
C VAL A 335 -12.58 5.04 12.91
N ASN A 336 -13.54 4.72 12.05
CA ASN A 336 -14.53 3.66 12.25
C ASN A 336 -14.41 2.65 11.11
N GLY A 337 -13.76 1.51 11.38
CA GLY A 337 -13.39 0.55 10.35
C GLY A 337 -12.47 1.18 9.31
N ARG A 338 -12.98 1.36 8.08
CA ARG A 338 -12.28 2.02 6.96
C ARG A 338 -12.67 3.49 6.77
N TYR A 339 -13.65 3.98 7.52
CA TYR A 339 -14.10 5.37 7.44
C TYR A 339 -13.23 6.28 8.29
N VAL A 340 -12.78 7.39 7.71
CA VAL A 340 -11.91 8.38 8.33
C VAL A 340 -12.64 9.71 8.41
N GLU A 341 -12.53 10.37 9.56
CA GLU A 341 -12.91 11.76 9.76
C GLU A 341 -11.72 12.56 10.28
N TRP A 342 -11.41 13.69 9.67
CA TRP A 342 -10.35 14.58 10.16
C TRP A 342 -10.58 16.00 9.67
N GLN A 343 -10.62 16.98 10.57
CA GLN A 343 -10.67 18.41 10.21
C GLN A 343 -11.69 18.74 9.09
N LYS A 344 -12.92 18.21 9.23
CA LYS A 344 -14.05 18.28 8.27
C LYS A 344 -13.95 17.38 7.03
N TRP A 345 -12.76 16.87 6.70
CA TRP A 345 -12.61 15.82 5.71
C TRP A 345 -13.24 14.52 6.19
N ASN A 346 -13.80 13.79 5.24
CA ASN A 346 -14.24 12.43 5.47
C ASN A 346 -14.18 11.61 4.19
N PHE A 347 -13.72 10.36 4.31
CA PHE A 347 -13.48 9.45 3.20
C PHE A 347 -13.34 8.01 3.71
N ARG A 348 -13.21 7.05 2.79
CA ARG A 348 -12.96 5.64 3.11
C ARG A 348 -11.66 5.15 2.48
N ILE A 349 -10.92 4.34 3.23
CA ILE A 349 -9.69 3.69 2.77
C ILE A 349 -10.04 2.32 2.19
N GLY A 350 -9.74 2.15 0.90
CA GLY A 350 -9.73 0.88 0.18
C GLY A 350 -8.30 0.43 -0.11
N PHE A 351 -8.15 -0.81 -0.56
CA PHE A 351 -6.87 -1.35 -1.01
C PHE A 351 -7.09 -2.48 -2.03
N THR A 352 -6.33 -2.49 -3.13
CA THR A 352 -6.38 -3.55 -4.17
C THR A 352 -4.97 -4.07 -4.46
N PRO A 353 -4.78 -5.33 -4.87
CA PRO A 353 -3.46 -5.86 -5.21
C PRO A 353 -2.86 -5.16 -6.43
N ARG A 354 -3.68 -4.66 -7.37
CA ARG A 354 -3.20 -3.93 -8.55
C ARG A 354 -2.77 -2.49 -8.24
N GLU A 355 -3.68 -1.69 -7.68
CA GLU A 355 -3.50 -0.23 -7.53
C GLU A 355 -2.87 0.16 -6.19
N GLY A 356 -2.89 -0.75 -5.21
CA GLY A 356 -2.56 -0.41 -3.82
C GLY A 356 -3.64 0.42 -3.16
N LEU A 357 -3.27 1.56 -2.58
CA LEU A 357 -4.17 2.43 -1.81
C LEU A 357 -5.22 3.11 -2.69
N VAL A 358 -6.50 2.94 -2.31
CA VAL A 358 -7.64 3.62 -2.95
C VAL A 358 -8.38 4.47 -1.92
N ILE A 359 -8.73 5.71 -2.26
CA ILE A 359 -9.54 6.58 -1.40
C ILE A 359 -10.93 6.77 -2.02
N HIS A 360 -11.97 6.38 -1.29
CA HIS A 360 -13.36 6.45 -1.74
C HIS A 360 -14.19 7.51 -1.01
N SER A 361 -15.26 7.96 -1.67
CA SER A 361 -16.30 8.83 -1.10
C SER A 361 -15.72 10.05 -0.36
N VAL A 362 -14.75 10.73 -0.98
CA VAL A 362 -14.10 11.92 -0.41
C VAL A 362 -15.09 13.06 -0.37
N ALA A 363 -15.27 13.63 0.82
CA ALA A 363 -16.15 14.76 1.05
C ALA A 363 -15.59 15.69 2.15
N TYR A 364 -16.16 16.89 2.19
CA TYR A 364 -15.83 17.92 3.17
C TYR A 364 -17.09 18.44 3.85
N VAL A 365 -17.08 18.61 5.17
CA VAL A 365 -18.21 19.17 5.93
C VAL A 365 -18.12 20.70 5.92
N ASP A 366 -19.02 21.34 5.17
CA ASP A 366 -19.03 22.78 4.91
C ASP A 366 -20.12 23.50 5.71
N GLY A 367 -19.90 23.65 7.02
CA GLY A 367 -20.79 24.39 7.92
C GLY A 367 -22.25 23.93 7.81
N SER A 368 -23.17 24.87 7.60
CA SER A 368 -24.60 24.58 7.43
C SER A 368 -24.95 23.88 6.11
N ARG A 369 -24.04 23.85 5.12
CA ARG A 369 -24.24 23.11 3.87
C ARG A 369 -24.05 21.60 4.06
N GLY A 370 -23.45 21.19 5.17
CA GLY A 370 -23.24 19.78 5.51
C GLY A 370 -22.16 19.12 4.65
N ARG A 371 -22.29 17.81 4.45
CA ARG A 371 -21.31 16.97 3.74
C ARG A 371 -21.37 17.24 2.23
N ARG A 372 -20.29 17.76 1.66
CA ARG A 372 -20.15 18.06 0.23
C ARG A 372 -19.17 17.08 -0.43
N PRO A 373 -19.63 16.22 -1.37
CA PRO A 373 -18.74 15.35 -2.13
C PRO A 373 -17.71 16.14 -2.93
N ILE A 374 -16.47 15.63 -2.99
CA ILE A 374 -15.35 16.20 -3.75
C ILE A 374 -14.87 15.20 -4.79
N ALA A 375 -14.57 13.96 -4.38
CA ALA A 375 -14.14 12.89 -5.29
C ALA A 375 -14.80 11.56 -4.91
N HIS A 376 -15.23 10.80 -5.91
CA HIS A 376 -15.84 9.49 -5.67
C HIS A 376 -14.79 8.41 -5.38
N ARG A 377 -13.67 8.45 -6.10
CA ARG A 377 -12.59 7.46 -6.04
C ARG A 377 -11.28 8.13 -6.49
N LEU A 378 -10.21 7.94 -5.73
CA LEU A 378 -8.86 8.38 -6.05
C LEU A 378 -7.92 7.16 -5.93
N SER A 379 -7.12 6.89 -6.96
CA SER A 379 -6.15 5.79 -7.00
C SER A 379 -5.06 6.04 -8.04
N PHE A 380 -4.00 5.25 -7.98
CA PHE A 380 -3.01 5.13 -9.05
C PHE A 380 -3.38 3.90 -9.89
N VAL A 381 -4.03 4.14 -11.04
CA VAL A 381 -4.57 3.06 -11.89
C VAL A 381 -3.50 2.35 -12.72
N GLU A 382 -2.37 3.01 -12.94
CA GLU A 382 -1.20 2.48 -13.64
C GLU A 382 0.04 3.30 -13.31
N MET A 383 1.21 2.68 -13.45
CA MET A 383 2.51 3.35 -13.42
C MET A 383 3.42 2.63 -14.42
N VAL A 384 4.04 3.40 -15.33
CA VAL A 384 4.88 2.86 -16.39
C VAL A 384 6.28 3.42 -16.33
N VAL A 385 7.28 2.56 -16.48
CA VAL A 385 8.70 2.93 -16.48
C VAL A 385 9.35 2.55 -17.82
N PRO A 386 9.22 3.40 -18.85
CA PRO A 386 9.86 3.18 -20.14
C PRO A 386 11.35 3.54 -20.07
N TYR A 387 12.22 2.60 -20.39
CA TYR A 387 13.66 2.84 -20.47
C TYR A 387 14.01 3.52 -21.80
N GLY A 388 14.92 4.49 -21.74
CA GLY A 388 15.33 5.31 -22.89
C GLY A 388 16.53 4.81 -23.69
N ASP A 389 17.07 3.63 -23.39
CA ASP A 389 18.18 3.04 -24.15
C ASP A 389 17.64 2.29 -25.39
N PRO A 390 17.96 2.74 -26.63
CA PRO A 390 17.45 2.13 -27.85
C PRO A 390 18.15 0.80 -28.21
N ASN A 391 19.19 0.38 -27.49
CA ASN A 391 19.93 -0.82 -27.81
C ASN A 391 19.21 -2.09 -27.31
N GLU A 392 19.51 -3.22 -27.94
CA GLU A 392 19.16 -4.55 -27.43
C GLU A 392 19.93 -4.86 -26.14
N PRO A 393 19.31 -5.45 -25.10
CA PRO A 393 17.89 -5.79 -24.97
C PRO A 393 17.05 -4.68 -24.33
N HIS A 394 17.58 -3.47 -24.14
CA HIS A 394 17.01 -2.43 -23.30
C HIS A 394 15.79 -1.71 -23.88
N TYR A 395 15.69 -1.56 -25.21
CA TYR A 395 14.57 -0.85 -25.86
C TYR A 395 13.18 -1.45 -25.52
N ARG A 396 13.15 -2.73 -25.11
CA ARG A 396 11.92 -3.44 -24.75
C ARG A 396 11.48 -3.23 -23.30
N LYS A 397 12.34 -2.67 -22.45
CA LYS A 397 12.07 -2.49 -21.02
C LYS A 397 11.04 -1.38 -20.81
N ASN A 398 9.80 -1.80 -20.64
CA ASN A 398 8.65 -0.93 -20.38
C ASN A 398 7.82 -1.62 -19.31
N ALA A 399 8.22 -1.47 -18.04
CA ALA A 399 7.51 -2.10 -16.94
C ALA A 399 6.21 -1.33 -16.66
N PHE A 400 5.08 -2.03 -16.70
CA PHE A 400 3.79 -1.52 -16.22
C PHE A 400 3.57 -2.02 -14.80
N ASP A 401 4.26 -1.43 -13.83
CA ASP A 401 4.39 -1.90 -12.46
C ASP A 401 3.04 -2.21 -11.77
N ALA A 402 1.96 -1.48 -12.08
CA ALA A 402 0.65 -1.81 -11.54
C ALA A 402 -0.04 -2.95 -12.31
N GLY A 403 0.01 -2.91 -13.64
CA GLY A 403 -0.68 -3.86 -14.52
C GLY A 403 -0.01 -5.21 -14.71
N GLU A 404 1.31 -5.29 -14.55
CA GLU A 404 2.13 -6.48 -14.81
C GLU A 404 2.64 -7.16 -13.53
N ASP A 405 2.81 -6.41 -12.44
CA ASP A 405 3.28 -6.93 -11.14
C ASP A 405 2.28 -6.68 -9.99
N GLY A 406 1.69 -5.48 -9.95
CA GLY A 406 0.72 -5.07 -8.95
C GLY A 406 1.35 -4.30 -7.79
N LEU A 407 1.06 -3.00 -7.71
CA LEU A 407 1.61 -2.13 -6.67
C LEU A 407 1.20 -2.58 -5.27
N GLY A 408 -0.05 -3.01 -5.12
CA GLY A 408 -0.59 -3.44 -3.82
C GLY A 408 -0.14 -4.82 -3.38
N LYS A 409 0.04 -5.75 -4.34
CA LYS A 409 0.55 -7.10 -4.08
C LYS A 409 1.99 -7.05 -3.57
N ASN A 410 2.74 -6.05 -4.03
CA ASN A 410 4.13 -5.78 -3.65
C ASN A 410 4.27 -4.78 -2.48
N ALA A 411 3.18 -4.48 -1.76
CA ALA A 411 3.22 -3.52 -0.65
C ALA A 411 3.98 -4.06 0.57
N HIS A 412 4.55 -3.16 1.36
CA HIS A 412 5.31 -3.50 2.55
C HIS A 412 4.45 -3.50 3.81
N SER A 413 4.89 -4.27 4.81
CA SER A 413 4.47 -4.06 6.19
C SER A 413 5.25 -2.90 6.80
N LEU A 414 4.59 -1.78 7.05
CA LEU A 414 5.24 -0.54 7.49
C LEU A 414 5.54 -0.56 8.99
N LYS A 415 6.80 -0.26 9.35
CA LYS A 415 7.28 -0.24 10.73
C LYS A 415 7.17 1.16 11.35
N LYS A 416 6.59 1.20 12.55
CA LYS A 416 6.53 2.41 13.38
C LYS A 416 7.92 2.92 13.74
N GLY A 417 8.16 4.21 13.52
CA GLY A 417 9.42 4.88 13.81
C GLY A 417 10.46 4.79 12.70
N CYS A 418 10.25 3.93 11.70
CA CYS A 418 11.09 3.82 10.51
C CYS A 418 10.36 4.41 9.30
N ASP A 419 9.30 3.73 8.84
CA ASP A 419 8.57 4.10 7.63
C ASP A 419 7.54 5.21 7.90
N CYS A 420 7.01 5.26 9.13
CA CYS A 420 6.10 6.31 9.59
C CYS A 420 6.46 6.80 10.99
N LEU A 421 6.42 8.12 11.19
CA LEU A 421 6.76 8.80 12.43
C LEU A 421 5.58 9.58 13.02
N GLY A 422 5.45 9.58 14.36
CA GLY A 422 4.39 10.30 15.07
C GLY A 422 3.32 9.38 15.68
N SER A 423 2.05 9.82 15.61
CA SER A 423 0.89 9.05 16.09
C SER A 423 0.12 8.47 14.90
N MET A 424 0.43 7.21 14.57
CA MET A 424 -0.10 6.52 13.39
C MET A 424 -1.34 5.68 13.70
N LYS A 425 -2.20 5.55 12.69
CA LYS A 425 -3.14 4.46 12.53
C LYS A 425 -2.73 3.64 11.32
N TYR A 426 -2.61 2.33 11.52
CA TYR A 426 -2.34 1.38 10.45
C TYR A 426 -3.61 0.65 10.00
N PHE A 427 -3.60 0.20 8.75
CA PHE A 427 -4.62 -0.67 8.17
C PHE A 427 -3.98 -1.84 7.42
N ASP A 428 -4.46 -3.05 7.71
CA ASP A 428 -4.02 -4.26 7.02
C ASP A 428 -4.70 -4.39 5.66
N ALA A 429 -4.11 -5.19 4.79
CA ALA A 429 -4.69 -5.58 3.51
C ALA A 429 -4.67 -7.11 3.36
N HIS A 430 -5.70 -7.66 2.71
CA HIS A 430 -5.84 -9.09 2.49
C HIS A 430 -5.91 -9.39 0.99
N PHE A 431 -5.17 -10.39 0.53
CA PHE A 431 -5.09 -10.80 -0.87
C PHE A 431 -5.22 -12.32 -1.00
N THR A 432 -5.32 -12.76 -2.25
CA THR A 432 -5.10 -14.17 -2.59
C THR A 432 -3.60 -14.40 -2.85
N ASP A 433 -3.10 -15.57 -2.52
CA ASP A 433 -1.90 -16.12 -3.15
C ASP A 433 -2.26 -16.76 -4.51
N PHE A 434 -1.22 -17.11 -5.29
CA PHE A 434 -1.37 -17.68 -6.63
C PHE A 434 -2.20 -18.97 -6.65
N THR A 435 -2.17 -19.74 -5.57
CA THR A 435 -2.87 -21.02 -5.42
C THR A 435 -4.22 -20.89 -4.74
N GLY A 436 -4.67 -19.69 -4.40
CA GLY A 436 -5.96 -19.42 -3.78
C GLY A 436 -5.99 -19.47 -2.25
N GLY A 437 -4.85 -19.46 -1.57
CA GLY A 437 -4.79 -19.14 -0.14
C GLY A 437 -4.95 -17.64 0.12
N VAL A 438 -5.08 -17.25 1.38
CA VAL A 438 -5.21 -15.83 1.77
C VAL A 438 -3.94 -15.35 2.43
N GLU A 439 -3.41 -14.25 1.92
CA GLU A 439 -2.27 -13.54 2.49
C GLU A 439 -2.74 -12.24 3.14
N THR A 440 -2.09 -11.86 4.24
CA THR A 440 -2.33 -10.59 4.92
C THR A 440 -1.05 -9.81 5.03
N ILE A 441 -1.06 -8.58 4.53
CA ILE A 441 -0.01 -7.60 4.77
C ILE A 441 -0.46 -6.75 5.95
N GLU A 442 0.11 -7.03 7.12
CA GLU A 442 -0.11 -6.24 8.33
C GLU A 442 0.50 -4.86 8.16
N ASN A 443 -0.13 -3.82 8.72
CA ASN A 443 0.36 -2.44 8.65
C ASN A 443 0.64 -1.92 7.23
N CYS A 444 -0.12 -2.41 6.24
CA CYS A 444 0.06 -2.10 4.82
C CYS A 444 -0.14 -0.61 4.49
N VAL A 445 -1.16 0.01 5.09
CA VAL A 445 -1.41 1.46 4.95
C VAL A 445 -1.13 2.15 6.27
N CYS A 446 -0.40 3.26 6.20
CA CYS A 446 -0.14 4.14 7.32
C CYS A 446 -0.94 5.45 7.16
N MET A 447 -1.54 5.91 8.26
CA MET A 447 -2.23 7.20 8.32
C MET A 447 -1.80 7.97 9.56
N HIS A 448 -1.42 9.23 9.38
CA HIS A 448 -1.08 10.14 10.48
C HIS A 448 -1.40 11.59 10.10
N GLU A 449 -1.51 12.47 11.10
CA GLU A 449 -1.51 13.90 10.85
C GLU A 449 -0.16 14.51 11.24
N GLU A 450 0.24 15.56 10.54
CA GLU A 450 1.49 16.25 10.76
C GLU A 450 1.31 17.77 10.70
N ASP A 451 2.15 18.50 11.45
CA ASP A 451 2.25 19.95 11.32
C ASP A 451 2.78 20.31 9.93
N HIS A 452 2.20 21.34 9.32
CA HIS A 452 2.54 21.80 7.98
C HIS A 452 2.77 23.31 7.96
N GLY A 453 3.51 23.82 8.95
CA GLY A 453 3.94 25.22 9.00
C GLY A 453 2.80 26.22 9.22
N ILE A 454 2.94 27.43 8.66
CA ILE A 454 1.96 28.52 8.78
C ILE A 454 0.85 28.32 7.75
N LEU A 455 -0.40 28.30 8.22
CA LEU A 455 -1.58 28.29 7.34
C LEU A 455 -1.84 29.68 6.75
N TRP A 456 -1.90 30.68 7.63
CA TRP A 456 -1.98 32.09 7.26
C TRP A 456 -1.43 32.95 8.39
N LYS A 457 -0.88 34.10 8.01
CA LYS A 457 -0.39 35.13 8.93
C LYS A 457 -0.70 36.50 8.35
N HIS A 458 -1.16 37.41 9.20
CA HIS A 458 -1.32 38.81 8.85
C HIS A 458 -0.79 39.68 9.99
N GLN A 459 -0.13 40.78 9.64
CA GLN A 459 0.21 41.85 10.57
C GLN A 459 -0.34 43.14 9.99
N ASP A 460 -1.24 43.78 10.73
CA ASP A 460 -1.80 45.06 10.36
C ASP A 460 -0.90 46.16 10.95
N TRP A 461 -0.19 46.88 10.08
CA TRP A 461 0.70 47.95 10.49
C TRP A 461 -0.02 49.15 11.09
N ARG A 462 -1.31 49.35 10.81
CA ARG A 462 -2.10 50.49 11.33
C ARG A 462 -2.50 50.28 12.78
N THR A 463 -2.86 49.06 13.14
CA THR A 463 -3.24 48.70 14.52
C THR A 463 -2.07 48.13 15.32
N GLY A 464 -1.01 47.68 14.65
CA GLY A 464 0.12 46.99 15.27
C GLY A 464 -0.18 45.54 15.64
N LEU A 465 -1.37 45.02 15.34
CA LEU A 465 -1.80 43.68 15.71
C LEU A 465 -1.34 42.63 14.69
N ALA A 466 -1.02 41.43 15.18
CA ALA A 466 -0.64 40.30 14.34
C ALA A 466 -1.47 39.06 14.70
N GLU A 467 -1.89 38.33 13.67
CA GLU A 467 -2.60 37.07 13.78
C GLU A 467 -1.87 35.99 12.98
N VAL A 468 -1.81 34.77 13.54
CA VAL A 468 -1.19 33.61 12.90
C VAL A 468 -1.97 32.34 13.23
N ARG A 469 -2.16 31.48 12.23
CA ARG A 469 -2.65 30.12 12.43
C ARG A 469 -1.70 29.14 11.75
N ARG A 470 -1.44 28.02 12.40
CA ARG A 470 -0.65 26.92 11.84
C ARG A 470 -1.52 25.99 11.01
N SER A 471 -0.91 25.31 10.05
CA SER A 471 -1.56 24.29 9.24
C SER A 471 -1.21 22.91 9.76
N ARG A 472 -2.10 21.97 9.53
CA ARG A 472 -1.83 20.53 9.55
C ARG A 472 -2.23 19.91 8.24
N ARG A 473 -1.66 18.74 7.94
CA ARG A 473 -2.16 17.84 6.89
C ARG A 473 -2.35 16.44 7.43
N LEU A 474 -3.32 15.72 6.88
CA LEU A 474 -3.47 14.29 7.09
C LEU A 474 -2.81 13.57 5.92
N THR A 475 -1.95 12.61 6.22
CA THR A 475 -1.22 11.81 5.24
C THR A 475 -1.70 10.36 5.33
N VAL A 476 -2.08 9.79 4.19
CA VAL A 476 -2.42 8.37 4.03
C VAL A 476 -1.48 7.79 2.98
N SER A 477 -0.73 6.75 3.34
CA SER A 477 0.33 6.23 2.48
C SER A 477 0.49 4.72 2.52
N PHE A 478 1.10 4.18 1.46
CA PHE A 478 1.67 2.84 1.43
C PHE A 478 3.00 2.88 0.65
N VAL A 479 3.84 1.88 0.88
CA VAL A 479 5.12 1.71 0.17
C VAL A 479 5.12 0.33 -0.47
N CYS A 480 5.65 0.20 -1.69
CA CYS A 480 5.85 -1.08 -2.36
C CYS A 480 7.21 -1.16 -3.05
N THR A 481 7.67 -2.40 -3.31
CA THR A 481 8.87 -2.67 -4.10
C THR A 481 8.52 -3.46 -5.33
N VAL A 482 8.81 -2.93 -6.52
CA VAL A 482 8.70 -3.66 -7.77
C VAL A 482 10.12 -3.86 -8.32
N ALA A 483 10.63 -5.08 -8.19
CA ALA A 483 12.00 -5.43 -8.51
C ALA A 483 13.04 -4.47 -7.87
N ASN A 484 13.65 -3.60 -8.65
CA ASN A 484 14.70 -2.67 -8.23
C ASN A 484 14.17 -1.28 -7.81
N TYR A 485 12.85 -1.09 -7.77
CA TYR A 485 12.24 0.19 -7.43
C TYR A 485 11.48 0.11 -6.12
N GLU A 486 11.68 1.10 -5.26
CA GLU A 486 10.83 1.36 -4.11
C GLU A 486 10.00 2.61 -4.38
N TYR A 487 8.69 2.51 -4.19
CA TYR A 487 7.76 3.63 -4.38
C TYR A 487 7.02 3.94 -3.09
N GLY A 488 7.04 5.21 -2.68
CA GLY A 488 6.17 5.71 -1.61
C GLY A 488 5.00 6.49 -2.17
N PHE A 489 3.77 6.02 -1.99
CA PHE A 489 2.56 6.70 -2.46
C PHE A 489 1.87 7.43 -1.31
N TYR A 490 1.67 8.74 -1.45
CA TYR A 490 1.10 9.60 -0.40
C TYR A 490 -0.11 10.37 -0.92
N TRP A 491 -1.22 10.31 -0.18
CA TRP A 491 -2.35 11.23 -0.30
C TRP A 491 -2.37 12.18 0.89
N HIS A 492 -2.39 13.49 0.61
CA HIS A 492 -2.41 14.54 1.62
C HIS A 492 -3.71 15.34 1.58
N PHE A 493 -4.35 15.50 2.74
CA PHE A 493 -5.54 16.35 2.92
C PHE A 493 -5.17 17.55 3.80
N TYR A 494 -5.50 18.77 3.35
CA TYR A 494 -5.12 20.00 4.05
C TYR A 494 -6.32 20.71 4.68
N GLN A 495 -6.09 21.47 5.75
CA GLN A 495 -7.15 22.24 6.40
C GLN A 495 -7.70 23.41 5.55
N ALA A 496 -6.90 23.96 4.62
CA ALA A 496 -7.28 25.07 3.77
C ALA A 496 -7.59 24.66 2.32
N SER A 497 -8.43 25.48 1.68
CA SER A 497 -8.69 25.49 0.23
C SER A 497 -9.19 24.17 -0.38
N TRP A 498 -9.67 23.25 0.46
CA TRP A 498 -10.14 21.92 0.05
C TRP A 498 -9.08 21.17 -0.77
N LYS A 499 -7.81 21.44 -0.45
CA LYS A 499 -6.66 20.92 -1.18
C LYS A 499 -6.45 19.44 -0.85
N ILE A 500 -6.30 18.65 -1.91
CA ILE A 500 -5.83 17.27 -1.88
C ILE A 500 -4.59 17.24 -2.77
N ASP A 501 -3.48 16.75 -2.24
CA ASP A 501 -2.27 16.50 -3.05
C ASP A 501 -2.00 14.99 -3.08
N CYS A 502 -1.40 14.54 -4.18
CA CYS A 502 -0.74 13.25 -4.24
C CYS A 502 0.76 13.42 -4.48
N THR A 503 1.55 12.52 -3.93
CA THR A 503 3.00 12.50 -4.12
C THR A 503 3.45 11.05 -4.26
N VAL A 504 4.31 10.79 -5.23
CA VAL A 504 5.04 9.53 -5.37
C VAL A 504 6.51 9.88 -5.22
N ILE A 505 7.21 9.20 -4.32
CA ILE A 505 8.66 9.34 -4.12
C ILE A 505 9.37 8.09 -4.59
#